data_AF-A0A0D8P6Z4-F1
#
_entry.id   AF-A0A0D8P6Z4-F1
#
_cell.length_a   1.000
_cell.length_b   1.000
_cell.length_c   1.000
_cell.angle_alpha   90.00
_cell.angle_beta   90.00
_cell.angle_gamma   90.00
#
_symmetry.space_group_name_H-M   'P 1'
#
loop_
_entity.id
_entity.type
_entity.pdbx_description
1 polymer ?
#
loop_
_entity_poly.entity_id
_entity_poly.type
_entity_poly.pdbx_seq_one_letter_code
_entity_poly.pdbx_strand_id
1 'polypeptide(L)'
;MVTITAHNTGYTIAKSAVTKASKRLSAAGYFTDIYCMDRRFRLVITNDKQLPYEYAIHFIPSVDGDETHLEVFLKNDQKRYFVDDFSEPELIEDIINHYQHYNSSEF
;
A
#
# COMPACT_ATOMS: atom_id res chain seq x y z
N MET A 1 -5.71 -2.11 28.20
CA MET A 1 -6.59 -1.66 27.10
C MET A 1 -5.76 -0.82 26.11
N VAL A 2 -4.79 -1.45 25.43
CA VAL A 2 -3.77 -0.76 24.60
C VAL A 2 -3.70 -1.36 23.18
N THR A 3 -4.05 -2.63 23.05
CA THR A 3 -4.04 -3.44 21.82
C THR A 3 -5.01 -2.99 20.72
N ILE A 4 -6.15 -2.38 21.07
CA ILE A 4 -7.14 -1.92 20.07
C ILE A 4 -6.65 -0.65 19.35
N THR A 5 -5.82 0.17 20.02
CA THR A 5 -5.45 1.51 19.54
C THR A 5 -4.37 1.46 18.45
N ALA A 6 -3.35 0.60 18.59
CA ALA A 6 -2.27 0.45 17.62
C ALA A 6 -2.77 -0.20 16.30
N HIS A 7 -3.55 -1.28 16.39
CA HIS A 7 -4.13 -1.95 15.22
C HIS A 7 -5.05 -1.02 14.42
N ASN A 8 -5.87 -0.22 15.11
CA ASN A 8 -6.73 0.79 14.45
C ASN A 8 -5.92 1.92 13.79
N THR A 9 -4.74 2.24 14.33
CA THR A 9 -3.89 3.33 13.82
C THR A 9 -3.19 2.92 12.52
N GLY A 10 -2.51 1.77 12.50
CA GLY A 10 -1.87 1.25 11.28
C GLY A 10 -2.87 1.00 10.15
N TYR A 11 -4.03 0.43 10.46
CA TYR A 11 -5.11 0.24 9.50
C TYR A 11 -5.64 1.57 8.93
N THR A 12 -5.85 2.57 9.78
CA THR A 12 -6.33 3.89 9.34
C THR A 12 -5.30 4.60 8.48
N ILE A 13 -4.03 4.56 8.87
CA ILE A 13 -2.91 5.14 8.12
C ILE A 13 -2.80 4.48 6.74
N ALA A 14 -2.74 3.16 6.68
CA ALA A 14 -2.62 2.42 5.43
C ALA A 14 -3.83 2.64 4.50
N LYS A 15 -5.05 2.61 5.04
CA LYS A 15 -6.27 2.91 4.27
C LYS A 15 -6.22 4.32 3.68
N SER A 16 -5.86 5.30 4.51
CA SER A 16 -5.79 6.70 4.10
C SER A 16 -4.71 6.92 3.06
N ALA A 17 -3.51 6.36 3.26
CA ALA A 17 -2.39 6.45 2.33
C ALA A 17 -2.73 5.85 0.97
N VAL A 18 -3.26 4.62 0.93
CA VAL A 18 -3.70 3.96 -0.31
C VAL A 18 -4.77 4.80 -1.04
N THR A 19 -5.74 5.34 -0.30
CA THR A 19 -6.79 6.19 -0.88
C THR A 19 -6.23 7.48 -1.46
N LYS A 20 -5.31 8.15 -0.75
CA LYS A 20 -4.69 9.40 -1.19
C LYS A 20 -3.75 9.19 -2.37
N ALA A 21 -2.94 8.13 -2.35
CA ALA A 21 -2.08 7.74 -3.46
C ALA A 21 -2.91 7.43 -4.71
N SER A 22 -3.98 6.63 -4.56
CA SER A 22 -4.91 6.35 -5.66
C SER A 22 -5.46 7.64 -6.28
N LYS A 23 -5.96 8.59 -5.47
CA LYS A 23 -6.49 9.86 -5.98
C LYS A 23 -5.44 10.67 -6.74
N ARG A 24 -4.19 10.72 -6.25
CA ARG A 24 -3.09 11.43 -6.94
C ARG A 24 -2.78 10.79 -8.29
N LEU A 25 -2.77 9.46 -8.36
CA LEU A 25 -2.53 8.71 -9.59
C LEU A 25 -3.70 8.85 -10.58
N SER A 26 -4.95 8.80 -10.11
CA SER A 26 -6.13 9.06 -10.96
C SER A 26 -6.09 10.49 -11.53
N ALA A 27 -5.70 11.48 -10.73
CA ALA A 27 -5.56 12.85 -11.19
C ALA A 27 -4.44 13.03 -12.24
N ALA A 28 -3.45 12.14 -12.24
CA ALA A 28 -2.40 12.07 -13.26
C ALA A 28 -2.81 11.27 -14.51
N GLY A 29 -4.05 10.76 -14.58
CA GLY A 29 -4.59 10.05 -15.73
C GLY A 29 -4.52 8.52 -15.67
N TYR A 30 -4.02 7.94 -14.57
CA TYR A 30 -3.93 6.49 -14.41
C TYR A 30 -5.23 5.89 -13.90
N PHE A 31 -5.56 4.68 -14.35
CA PHE A 31 -6.71 3.95 -13.82
C PHE A 31 -6.31 3.24 -12.53
N THR A 32 -7.05 3.44 -11.45
CA THR A 32 -6.73 2.87 -10.14
C THR A 32 -7.94 2.23 -9.49
N ASP A 33 -7.73 1.06 -8.88
CA ASP A 33 -8.72 0.33 -8.09
C ASP A 33 -8.15 -0.05 -6.72
N ILE A 34 -8.97 0.07 -5.68
CA ILE A 34 -8.62 -0.33 -4.32
C ILE A 34 -9.50 -1.50 -3.90
N TYR A 35 -8.85 -2.61 -3.56
CA TYR A 35 -9.49 -3.78 -2.97
C TYR A 35 -9.15 -3.83 -1.49
N CYS A 36 -10.17 -3.81 -0.65
CA CYS A 36 -10.06 -4.06 0.79
C CYS A 36 -10.50 -5.50 1.04
N MET A 37 -9.57 -6.35 1.48
CA MET A 37 -9.81 -7.74 1.86
C MET A 37 -9.48 -7.92 3.35
N ASP A 38 -9.83 -9.07 3.93
CA ASP A 38 -9.47 -9.37 5.31
C ASP A 38 -7.96 -9.16 5.50
N ARG A 39 -7.61 -8.20 6.38
CA ARG A 39 -6.22 -7.83 6.71
C ARG A 39 -5.35 -7.48 5.50
N ARG A 40 -5.93 -6.92 4.43
CA ARG A 40 -5.14 -6.45 3.29
C ARG A 40 -5.79 -5.30 2.54
N PHE A 41 -4.99 -4.27 2.25
CA PHE A 41 -5.29 -3.31 1.19
C PHE A 41 -4.50 -3.66 -0.06
N ARG A 42 -5.14 -3.62 -1.23
CA ARG A 42 -4.49 -3.80 -2.52
C ARG A 42 -4.89 -2.66 -3.45
N LEU A 43 -3.91 -1.88 -3.86
CA LEU A 43 -4.02 -0.86 -4.89
C LEU A 43 -3.53 -1.44 -6.21
N VAL A 44 -4.42 -1.47 -7.20
CA VAL A 44 -4.10 -1.84 -8.57
C VAL A 44 -4.04 -0.55 -9.39
N ILE A 45 -2.96 -0.33 -10.12
CA ILE A 45 -2.72 0.85 -10.94
C ILE A 45 -2.45 0.36 -12.36
N THR A 46 -3.26 0.78 -13.32
CA THR A 46 -3.12 0.39 -14.72
C THR A 46 -2.74 1.61 -15.54
N ASN A 47 -1.69 1.47 -16.37
CA ASN A 47 -1.25 2.50 -17.31
C ASN A 47 -1.89 2.32 -18.69
N ASP A 48 -1.59 3.22 -19.63
CA ASP A 48 -2.09 3.16 -21.02
C ASP A 48 -1.71 1.86 -21.75
N LYS A 49 -0.64 1.17 -21.32
CA LYS A 49 -0.22 -0.13 -21.84
C LYS A 49 -1.08 -1.30 -21.29
N GLN A 50 -2.09 -1.02 -20.47
CA GLN A 50 -2.93 -2.00 -19.77
C GLN A 50 -2.13 -2.99 -18.90
N LEU A 51 -0.94 -2.59 -18.44
CA LEU A 51 -0.12 -3.41 -17.55
C LEU A 51 -0.49 -3.07 -16.10
N PRO A 52 -1.08 -4.01 -15.34
CA PRO A 52 -1.45 -3.76 -13.96
C PRO A 52 -0.22 -3.80 -13.07
N TYR A 53 0.00 -2.71 -12.35
CA TYR A 53 0.90 -2.65 -11.20
C TYR A 53 0.10 -2.88 -9.92
N GLU A 54 0.60 -3.74 -9.03
CA GLU A 54 -0.10 -4.05 -7.79
C GLU A 54 0.76 -3.79 -6.55
N TYR A 55 0.27 -2.88 -5.72
CA TYR A 55 0.82 -2.54 -4.42
C TYR A 55 -0.13 -3.05 -3.34
N ALA A 56 0.33 -3.93 -2.46
CA ALA A 56 -0.50 -4.49 -1.39
C ALA A 56 0.11 -4.31 -0.01
N ILE A 57 -0.71 -3.88 0.95
CA ILE A 57 -0.34 -3.78 2.37
C ILE A 57 -1.09 -4.87 3.13
N HIS A 58 -0.36 -5.74 3.82
CA HIS A 58 -0.88 -6.84 4.63
C HIS A 58 -0.71 -6.48 6.10
N PHE A 59 -1.75 -6.75 6.89
CA PHE A 59 -1.76 -6.56 8.34
C PHE A 59 -1.49 -7.91 9.00
N ILE A 60 -0.23 -8.12 9.41
CA ILE A 60 0.23 -9.37 10.00
C ILE A 60 0.14 -9.22 11.53
N PRO A 61 -0.71 -9.99 12.22
CA PRO A 61 -0.71 -9.97 13.68
C PRO A 61 0.62 -10.51 14.20
N SER A 62 1.23 -9.83 15.17
CA SER A 62 2.39 -10.35 15.89
C SER A 62 2.00 -11.57 16.72
N VAL A 63 2.94 -12.49 16.90
CA VAL A 63 2.74 -13.78 17.59
C VAL A 63 2.41 -13.57 19.08
N ASP A 64 2.92 -12.47 19.65
CA ASP A 64 2.66 -12.05 21.03
C ASP A 64 1.35 -11.24 21.20
N GLY A 65 0.63 -10.97 20.10
CA GLY A 65 -0.71 -10.38 20.11
C GLY A 65 -0.79 -8.88 20.40
N ASP A 66 0.33 -8.22 20.69
CA ASP A 66 0.35 -6.80 21.07
C ASP A 66 0.52 -5.83 19.88
N GLU A 67 1.16 -6.27 18.80
CA GLU A 67 1.49 -5.42 17.65
C GLU A 67 0.95 -6.00 16.33
N THR A 68 0.55 -5.14 15.39
CA THR A 68 0.18 -5.53 14.03
C THR A 68 1.22 -4.97 13.08
N HIS A 69 1.91 -5.86 12.39
CA HIS A 69 2.90 -5.48 11.41
C HIS A 69 2.27 -5.13 10.07
N LEU A 70 2.80 -4.12 9.40
CA LEU A 70 2.45 -3.70 8.05
C LEU A 70 3.51 -4.23 7.08
N GLU A 71 3.16 -5.22 6.26
CA GLU A 71 4.02 -5.72 5.18
C GLU A 71 3.52 -5.19 3.84
N VAL A 72 4.39 -4.56 3.08
CA VAL A 72 4.16 -4.23 1.67
C VAL A 72 4.58 -5.41 0.80
N PHE A 73 3.71 -5.80 -0.12
CA PHE A 73 4.00 -6.75 -1.18
C PHE A 73 3.75 -6.10 -2.54
N LEU A 74 4.83 -5.98 -3.31
CA LEU A 74 4.82 -5.50 -4.70
C LEU A 74 4.78 -6.73 -5.61
N LYS A 75 3.66 -6.99 -6.25
CA LYS A 75 3.49 -8.22 -7.04
C LYS A 75 4.42 -8.25 -8.25
N ASN A 76 4.57 -7.11 -8.92
CA ASN A 76 5.34 -6.99 -10.15
C ASN A 76 6.84 -7.24 -9.92
N ASP A 77 7.37 -6.79 -8.78
CA ASP A 77 8.78 -6.96 -8.41
C ASP A 77 9.04 -8.19 -7.52
N GLN A 78 7.99 -8.92 -7.13
CA GLN A 78 8.03 -9.96 -6.09
C GLN A 78 8.72 -9.52 -4.78
N LYS A 79 8.70 -8.21 -4.50
CA LYS A 79 9.38 -7.60 -3.35
C LYS A 79 8.45 -7.53 -2.13
N ARG A 80 9.02 -7.79 -0.95
CA ARG A 80 8.34 -7.66 0.35
C ARG A 80 9.20 -6.87 1.33
N TYR A 81 8.57 -6.01 2.13
CA TYR A 81 9.24 -5.27 3.21
C TYR A 81 8.23 -4.76 4.23
N PHE A 82 8.71 -4.56 5.47
CA PHE A 82 7.90 -4.00 6.55
C PHE A 82 7.92 -2.47 6.53
N VAL A 83 6.78 -1.87 6.87
CA VAL A 83 6.55 -0.41 6.93
C VAL A 83 5.90 0.00 8.25
N ASP A 84 6.22 -0.72 9.33
CA ASP A 84 5.65 -0.52 10.67
C ASP A 84 5.80 0.92 11.18
N ASP A 85 6.95 1.52 10.90
CA ASP A 85 7.29 2.88 11.32
C ASP A 85 6.83 3.97 10.34
N PHE A 86 6.21 3.61 9.21
CA PHE A 86 5.87 4.59 8.19
C PHE A 86 4.69 5.46 8.63
N SER A 87 4.91 6.77 8.58
CA SER A 87 3.83 7.74 8.65
C SER A 87 2.97 7.69 7.39
N GLU A 88 1.74 8.19 7.46
CA GLU A 88 0.87 8.33 6.27
C GLU A 88 1.55 9.01 5.06
N PRO A 89 2.26 10.16 5.19
CA PRO A 89 2.95 10.76 4.04
C PRO A 89 4.05 9.87 3.47
N GLU A 90 4.84 9.20 4.32
CA GLU A 90 5.93 8.30 3.89
C GLU A 90 5.37 7.13 3.07
N LEU A 91 4.25 6.56 3.53
CA LEU A 91 3.57 5.47 2.83
C LEU A 91 2.94 5.93 1.51
N ILE A 92 2.43 7.17 1.43
CA ILE A 92 1.96 7.75 0.15
C ILE A 92 3.14 7.90 -0.81
N GLU A 93 4.27 8.46 -0.37
CA GLU A 93 5.45 8.65 -1.20
C GLU A 93 6.04 7.33 -1.67
N ASP A 94 6.08 6.31 -0.79
CA ASP A 94 6.51 4.96 -1.12
C ASP A 94 5.69 4.35 -2.27
N ILE A 95 4.36 4.40 -2.19
CA ILE A 95 3.45 3.92 -3.24
C ILE A 95 3.73 4.64 -4.58
N ILE A 96 3.86 5.96 -4.55
CA ILE A 96 4.04 6.78 -5.76
C ILE A 96 5.42 6.51 -6.39
N ASN A 97 6.48 6.49 -5.58
CA ASN A 97 7.84 6.23 -6.04
C ASN A 97 7.96 4.85 -6.67
N HIS A 98 7.37 3.83 -6.04
CA HIS A 98 7.39 2.48 -6.56
C HIS A 98 6.65 2.36 -7.90
N TYR A 99 5.47 2.97 -8.03
CA TYR A 99 4.76 3.00 -9.31
C TYR A 99 5.52 3.79 -10.38
N GLN A 100 6.10 4.94 -10.04
CA GLN A 100 6.89 5.74 -10.98
C GLN A 100 8.12 4.99 -11.47
N HIS A 101 8.81 4.27 -10.59
CA HIS A 101 9.96 3.45 -10.95
C HIS A 101 9.57 2.30 -11.87
N TYR A 102 8.43 1.64 -11.59
CA TYR A 102 7.87 0.61 -12.47
C TYR A 102 7.48 1.17 -13.85
N ASN A 103 6.83 2.34 -13.89
CA ASN A 103 6.39 2.95 -15.15
C ASN A 103 7.55 3.55 -15.97
N SER A 104 8.63 3.98 -15.30
CA SER A 104 9.84 4.53 -15.92
C SER A 104 10.86 3.45 -16.31
N SER A 105 10.79 2.27 -15.67
CA SER A 105 11.56 1.10 -16.09
C SER A 105 10.96 0.61 -17.40
N GLU A 106 11.49 1.15 -18.49
CA GLU A 106 11.14 0.79 -19.86
C GLU A 106 11.17 -0.74 -20.03
N PHE A 107 10.00 -1.34 -20.18
CA PHE A 107 9.79 -2.43 -21.14
C PHE A 107 9.47 -1.82 -22.50
#